data_AF-A0A9E7K9X2-F1
#
_entry.id   AF-A0A9E7K9X2-F1
#
_cell.length_a   1.000
_cell.length_b   1.000
_cell.length_c   1.000
_cell.angle_alpha   90.00
_cell.angle_beta   90.00
_cell.angle_gamma   90.00
#
_symmetry.space_group_name_H-M   'P 1'
#
loop_
_entity.id
_entity.type
_entity.pdbx_description
1 polymer ?
#
loop_
_entity_poly.entity_id
_entity_poly.type
_entity_poly.pdbx_seq_one_letter_code
_entity_poly.pdbx_strand_id
1 'polypeptide(L)'
;MVMWFLLNPPGKSTIQIQSLDDFRFLPAGFSSFFVQSAKADPRYTSPLNHLRFYLAELFPLLNKIMLLDHDVVVQRDLRRLWSVDMNGKVNGAVDICRDNKTSHKLETLVNVSDPVIANIFDAKACSWAFGMNIFDLEEWRRRGLTGSYHHWKQLENSKQPWKAGSSLLGQVLFDDHTMTLDRRWHVLGLGRHSSVRRSEIERAAVIHYDGNMKPWLDVALAKYRKYWTRFLDYSNPYFQQCNIHE
;
A
#
# COMPACT_ATOMS: atom_id res chain seq x y z
N MET A 1 -9.75 3.11 25.70
CA MET A 1 -10.20 3.90 24.54
C MET A 1 -10.93 2.94 23.60
N VAL A 2 -12.22 3.16 23.32
CA VAL A 2 -12.96 2.34 22.34
C VAL A 2 -12.58 2.82 20.95
N MET A 3 -12.30 1.89 20.02
CA MET A 3 -11.86 2.24 18.66
C MET A 3 -12.99 2.95 17.89
N TRP A 4 -12.65 4.01 17.14
CA TRP A 4 -13.62 4.89 16.46
C TRP A 4 -14.63 4.12 15.59
N PHE A 5 -14.17 3.10 14.86
CA PHE A 5 -15.01 2.27 13.99
C PHE A 5 -16.06 1.43 14.71
N LEU A 6 -15.83 1.11 16.00
CA LEU A 6 -16.83 0.43 16.83
C LEU A 6 -17.92 1.40 17.29
N LEU A 7 -17.58 2.68 17.46
CA LEU A 7 -18.52 3.75 17.82
C LEU A 7 -19.26 4.30 16.59
N ASN A 8 -18.70 4.11 15.40
CA ASN A 8 -19.22 4.65 14.14
C ASN A 8 -19.31 3.53 13.09
N PRO A 9 -20.18 2.52 13.30
CA PRO A 9 -20.32 1.41 12.37
C PRO A 9 -20.82 1.93 11.01
N PRO A 10 -20.15 1.60 9.90
CA PRO A 10 -20.51 2.08 8.59
C PRO A 10 -21.76 1.34 8.11
N GLY A 11 -22.94 1.94 8.33
CA GLY A 11 -24.23 1.52 7.77
C GLY A 11 -24.37 0.03 7.42
N LYS A 12 -24.30 -0.31 6.13
CA LYS A 12 -24.53 -1.67 5.59
C LYS A 12 -23.27 -2.56 5.54
N SER A 13 -22.12 -2.07 5.99
CA SER A 13 -20.86 -2.80 5.94
C SER A 13 -20.54 -3.45 7.28
N THR A 14 -19.98 -4.66 7.23
CA THR A 14 -19.41 -5.30 8.42
C THR A 14 -17.98 -4.78 8.60
N ILE A 15 -17.67 -4.24 9.78
CA ILE A 15 -16.29 -3.96 10.17
C ILE A 15 -15.80 -5.10 11.03
N GLN A 16 -14.62 -5.61 10.70
CA GLN A 16 -13.84 -6.47 11.57
C GLN A 16 -12.55 -5.76 11.92
N ILE A 17 -12.27 -5.63 13.21
CA ILE A 17 -11.00 -5.14 13.73
C ILE A 17 -10.30 -6.32 14.37
N GLN A 18 -9.04 -6.54 14.02
CA GLN A 18 -8.24 -7.65 14.54
C GLN A 18 -6.93 -7.11 15.12
N SER A 19 -6.47 -7.70 16.23
CA SER A 19 -5.13 -7.43 16.74
C SER A 19 -4.12 -8.29 15.98
N LEU A 20 -2.91 -7.75 15.78
CA LEU A 20 -1.80 -8.54 15.26
C LEU A 20 -1.49 -9.75 16.17
N ASP A 21 -1.70 -9.58 17.49
CA ASP A 21 -1.45 -10.60 18.50
C ASP A 21 -2.43 -11.79 18.42
N ASP A 22 -3.56 -11.62 17.73
CA ASP A 22 -4.56 -12.68 17.57
C ASP A 22 -4.15 -13.71 16.48
N PHE A 23 -3.19 -13.37 15.63
CA PHE A 23 -2.75 -14.21 14.52
C PHE A 23 -1.72 -15.27 14.95
N ARG A 24 -2.21 -16.37 15.52
CA ARG A 24 -1.38 -17.47 16.02
C ARG A 24 -0.54 -18.19 14.96
N PHE A 25 -0.89 -18.05 13.68
CA PHE A 25 -0.12 -18.65 12.58
C PHE A 25 1.13 -17.82 12.23
N LEU A 26 1.24 -16.58 12.71
CA LEU A 26 2.44 -15.77 12.50
C LEU A 26 3.62 -16.39 13.26
N PRO A 27 4.85 -16.30 12.72
CA PRO A 27 6.05 -16.74 13.41
C PRO A 27 6.16 -16.15 14.82
N ALA A 28 6.62 -16.94 15.79
CA ALA A 28 6.88 -16.45 17.15
C ALA A 28 7.86 -15.26 17.10
N GLY A 29 7.49 -14.14 17.74
CA GLY A 29 8.28 -12.91 17.66
C GLY A 29 8.18 -12.18 16.31
N PHE A 30 7.11 -12.41 15.53
CA PHE A 30 6.83 -11.73 14.25
C PHE A 30 7.17 -10.24 14.29
N SER A 31 6.65 -9.51 15.29
CA SER A 31 6.92 -8.08 15.45
C SER A 31 8.41 -7.78 15.62
N SER A 32 9.13 -8.61 16.41
CA SER A 32 10.56 -8.47 16.66
C SER A 32 11.43 -8.70 15.41
N PHE A 33 10.94 -9.43 14.40
CA PHE A 33 11.65 -9.60 13.11
C PHE A 33 11.71 -8.32 12.27
N PHE A 34 10.82 -7.35 12.52
CA PHE A 34 10.73 -6.10 11.75
C PHE A 34 11.16 -4.86 12.55
N VAL A 35 11.30 -4.99 13.87
CA VAL A 35 11.94 -3.96 14.71
C VAL A 35 13.44 -3.93 14.42
N GLN A 36 13.83 -3.20 13.38
CA GLN A 36 15.22 -2.82 13.14
C GLN A 36 15.57 -1.54 13.91
N SER A 37 16.87 -1.35 14.16
CA SER A 37 17.51 -0.35 15.06
C SER A 37 16.79 0.99 15.22
N ALA A 38 16.96 1.63 16.38
CA ALA A 38 16.40 2.96 16.73
C ALA A 38 16.67 4.12 15.73
N LYS A 39 17.46 3.88 14.66
CA LYS A 39 17.72 4.82 13.56
C LYS A 39 16.84 4.59 12.32
N ALA A 40 16.05 3.52 12.28
CA ALA A 40 15.17 3.21 11.16
C ALA A 40 13.85 4.00 11.29
N ASP A 41 13.38 4.55 10.17
CA ASP A 41 12.16 5.32 10.11
C ASP A 41 10.94 4.44 10.49
N PRO A 42 10.19 4.78 11.56
CA PRO A 42 9.06 3.99 12.05
C PRO A 42 8.01 3.68 10.98
N ARG A 43 7.91 4.52 9.95
CA ARG A 43 6.97 4.34 8.84
C ARG A 43 7.25 3.10 8.02
N TYR A 44 8.50 2.64 7.97
CA TYR A 44 8.91 1.49 7.17
C TYR A 44 9.17 0.24 8.00
N THR A 45 9.24 0.35 9.33
CA THR A 45 9.54 -0.77 10.24
C THR A 45 8.31 -1.37 10.93
N SER A 46 7.11 -0.79 10.73
CA SER A 46 5.88 -1.34 11.31
C SER A 46 5.63 -2.78 10.82
N PRO A 47 5.45 -3.76 11.73
CA PRO A 47 5.06 -5.12 11.37
C PRO A 47 3.77 -5.19 10.54
N LEU A 48 2.87 -4.21 10.69
CA LEU A 48 1.63 -4.13 9.92
C LEU A 48 1.90 -3.94 8.42
N ASN A 49 2.99 -3.28 8.03
CA ASN A 49 3.39 -3.14 6.62
C ASN A 49 3.80 -4.47 5.99
N HIS A 50 4.14 -5.47 6.81
CA HIS A 50 4.51 -6.81 6.38
C HIS A 50 3.33 -7.78 6.40
N LEU A 51 2.28 -7.47 7.15
CA LEU A 51 1.08 -8.30 7.24
C LEU A 51 0.37 -8.45 5.87
N ARG A 52 0.50 -7.46 4.97
CA ARG A 52 0.00 -7.55 3.59
C ARG A 52 0.59 -8.70 2.77
N PHE A 53 1.73 -9.27 3.17
CA PHE A 53 2.31 -10.44 2.52
C PHE A 53 1.78 -11.78 3.07
N TYR A 54 0.83 -11.73 4.00
CA TYR A 54 0.14 -12.89 4.58
C TYR A 54 -1.35 -12.88 4.23
N LEU A 55 -1.80 -12.08 3.25
CA LEU A 55 -3.23 -11.97 2.92
C LEU A 55 -3.85 -13.31 2.54
N ALA A 56 -3.08 -14.19 1.89
CA ALA A 56 -3.54 -15.53 1.53
C ALA A 56 -3.76 -16.45 2.74
N GLU A 57 -2.95 -16.29 3.80
CA GLU A 57 -3.04 -17.03 5.07
C GLU A 57 -4.07 -16.42 6.02
N LEU A 58 -4.21 -15.09 6.02
CA LEU A 58 -5.21 -14.36 6.80
C LEU A 58 -6.63 -14.67 6.33
N PHE A 59 -6.80 -14.84 5.02
CA PHE A 59 -8.09 -15.04 4.39
C PHE A 59 -8.08 -16.30 3.50
N PRO A 60 -7.93 -17.51 4.09
CA PRO A 60 -7.74 -18.75 3.34
C PRO A 60 -8.97 -19.14 2.53
N LEU A 61 -10.16 -18.65 2.93
CA LEU A 61 -11.43 -18.93 2.26
C LEU A 61 -11.79 -17.89 1.18
N LEU A 62 -11.01 -16.82 1.03
CA LEU A 62 -11.24 -15.82 -0.01
C LEU A 62 -10.38 -16.14 -1.24
N ASN A 63 -10.96 -15.96 -2.42
CA ASN A 63 -10.25 -16.09 -3.70
C ASN A 63 -9.64 -14.77 -4.16
N LYS A 64 -10.24 -13.64 -3.78
CA LYS A 64 -9.78 -12.31 -4.21
C LYS A 64 -9.98 -11.31 -3.07
N ILE A 65 -9.05 -10.37 -2.93
CA ILE A 65 -9.15 -9.30 -1.93
C ILE A 65 -8.66 -7.98 -2.51
N MET A 66 -9.26 -6.88 -2.06
CA MET A 66 -8.78 -5.54 -2.37
C MET A 66 -8.09 -4.96 -1.13
N LEU A 67 -6.85 -4.53 -1.30
CA LEU A 67 -6.08 -3.82 -0.28
C LEU A 67 -6.16 -2.32 -0.58
N LEU A 68 -6.52 -1.54 0.44
CA LEU A 68 -6.50 -0.07 0.42
C LEU A 68 -5.67 0.43 1.59
N ASP A 69 -4.71 1.32 1.32
CA ASP A 69 -3.97 2.00 2.37
C ASP A 69 -4.88 3.00 3.11
N HIS A 70 -4.52 3.33 4.34
CA HIS A 70 -5.31 4.20 5.22
C HIS A 70 -5.37 5.67 4.74
N ASP A 71 -4.53 6.06 3.79
CA ASP A 71 -4.34 7.41 3.28
C ASP A 71 -4.81 7.56 1.82
N VAL A 72 -5.78 6.73 1.43
CA VAL A 72 -6.48 6.83 0.15
C VAL A 72 -7.87 7.45 0.29
N VAL A 73 -8.37 7.98 -0.81
CA VAL A 73 -9.76 8.41 -0.95
C VAL A 73 -10.36 7.70 -2.16
N VAL A 74 -11.42 6.93 -1.91
CA VAL A 74 -12.22 6.28 -2.95
C VAL A 74 -13.25 7.28 -3.47
N GLN A 75 -13.17 7.59 -4.75
CA GLN A 75 -14.04 8.57 -5.43
C GLN A 75 -15.09 7.92 -6.33
N ARG A 76 -14.88 6.65 -6.72
CA ARG A 76 -15.74 5.92 -7.65
C ARG A 76 -15.93 4.49 -7.19
N ASP A 77 -16.95 3.86 -7.74
CA ASP A 77 -17.25 2.45 -7.53
C ASP A 77 -16.10 1.54 -8.01
N LEU A 78 -15.61 0.70 -7.11
CA LEU A 78 -14.50 -0.23 -7.35
C LEU A 78 -14.95 -1.64 -7.75
N ARG A 79 -16.26 -1.95 -7.73
CA ARG A 79 -16.80 -3.30 -7.98
C ARG A 79 -16.30 -3.92 -9.29
N ARG A 80 -16.09 -3.11 -10.32
CA ARG A 80 -15.60 -3.60 -11.63
C ARG A 80 -14.21 -4.24 -11.55
N LEU A 81 -13.39 -3.92 -10.54
CA LEU A 81 -12.08 -4.53 -10.36
C LEU A 81 -12.17 -6.04 -10.07
N TRP A 82 -13.25 -6.51 -9.45
CA TRP A 82 -13.43 -7.93 -9.16
C TRP A 82 -13.56 -8.78 -10.43
N SER A 83 -14.08 -8.19 -11.50
CA SER A 83 -14.27 -8.81 -12.81
C SER A 83 -13.11 -8.58 -13.78
N VAL A 84 -12.03 -7.90 -13.35
CA VAL A 84 -10.83 -7.77 -14.17
C VAL A 84 -10.19 -9.15 -14.34
N ASP A 85 -9.88 -9.47 -15.60
CA ASP A 85 -9.04 -10.62 -15.93
C ASP A 85 -7.61 -10.32 -15.47
N MET A 86 -7.16 -11.09 -14.49
CA MET A 86 -5.83 -10.97 -13.91
C MET A 86 -4.77 -11.66 -14.78
N ASN A 87 -5.15 -12.32 -15.88
CA ASN A 87 -4.25 -13.05 -16.79
C ASN A 87 -3.33 -14.04 -16.06
N GLY A 88 -3.88 -14.75 -15.07
CA GLY A 88 -3.15 -15.68 -14.21
C GLY A 88 -2.08 -15.04 -13.32
N LYS A 89 -2.10 -13.70 -13.15
CA LYS A 89 -1.23 -12.96 -12.24
C LYS A 89 -1.87 -12.80 -10.86
N VAL A 90 -1.05 -12.54 -9.84
CA VAL A 90 -1.49 -12.46 -8.44
C VAL A 90 -1.91 -11.05 -8.05
N ASN A 91 -1.15 -10.03 -8.46
CA ASN A 91 -1.36 -8.65 -8.07
C ASN A 91 -1.90 -7.82 -9.25
N GLY A 92 -2.95 -7.03 -9.04
CA GLY A 92 -3.45 -6.05 -9.97
C GLY A 92 -3.10 -4.66 -9.44
N ALA A 93 -2.24 -3.93 -10.16
CA ALA A 93 -1.72 -2.64 -9.71
C ALA A 93 -1.45 -1.70 -10.90
N VAL A 94 -1.40 -0.39 -10.65
CA VAL A 94 -0.97 0.58 -11.67
C VAL A 94 0.56 0.69 -11.67
N ASP A 95 1.19 0.91 -12.83
CA ASP A 95 2.61 1.30 -12.87
C ASP A 95 2.78 2.75 -12.40
N ILE A 96 3.94 3.04 -11.81
CA ILE A 96 4.31 4.41 -11.44
C ILE A 96 5.22 5.08 -12.48
N CYS A 97 5.52 4.42 -13.59
CA CYS A 97 6.25 5.00 -14.72
C CYS A 97 5.41 6.08 -15.40
N ARG A 98 5.66 7.34 -15.06
CA ARG A 98 5.05 8.49 -15.75
C ARG A 98 6.06 9.06 -16.73
N ASP A 99 5.70 9.14 -18.00
CA ASP A 99 6.44 9.86 -19.06
C ASP A 99 7.96 9.57 -19.10
N ASN A 100 8.37 8.30 -18.94
CA ASN A 100 9.80 7.89 -18.93
C ASN A 100 10.69 8.61 -17.89
N LYS A 101 10.13 9.20 -16.84
CA LYS A 101 10.93 9.83 -15.78
C LYS A 101 11.61 8.78 -14.91
N THR A 102 12.93 8.85 -14.81
CA THR A 102 13.80 7.96 -14.01
C THR A 102 13.41 7.90 -12.54
N SER A 103 12.74 8.92 -11.99
CA SER A 103 12.33 8.99 -10.57
C SER A 103 11.42 7.84 -10.09
N HIS A 104 10.82 7.09 -11.01
CA HIS A 104 9.87 6.01 -10.70
C HIS A 104 10.34 4.62 -11.13
N LYS A 105 11.59 4.53 -11.61
CA LYS A 105 12.24 3.24 -11.88
C LYS A 105 12.73 2.64 -10.59
N LEU A 106 12.83 1.31 -10.56
CA LEU A 106 13.24 0.60 -9.37
C LEU A 106 14.65 1.00 -8.88
N GLU A 107 15.51 1.46 -9.80
CA GLU A 107 16.84 2.01 -9.50
C GLU A 107 16.84 3.19 -8.51
N THR A 108 15.70 3.87 -8.29
CA THR A 108 15.58 4.94 -7.28
C THR A 108 15.19 4.42 -5.90
N LEU A 109 14.72 3.17 -5.83
CA LEU A 109 14.30 2.49 -4.60
C LEU A 109 15.40 1.56 -4.06
N VAL A 110 16.36 1.18 -4.90
CA VAL A 110 17.39 0.18 -4.58
C VAL A 110 18.78 0.66 -4.94
N ASN A 111 19.78 0.17 -4.22
CA ASN A 111 21.17 0.31 -4.66
C ASN A 111 21.46 -0.75 -5.73
N VAL A 112 21.26 -0.41 -7.01
CA VAL A 112 21.49 -1.31 -8.15
C VAL A 112 22.95 -1.75 -8.31
N SER A 113 23.89 -1.14 -7.59
CA SER A 113 25.28 -1.60 -7.54
C SER A 113 25.47 -2.85 -6.67
N ASP A 114 24.45 -3.26 -5.89
CA ASP A 114 24.46 -4.54 -5.19
C ASP A 114 24.23 -5.68 -6.22
N PRO A 115 25.19 -6.61 -6.40
CA PRO A 115 25.09 -7.66 -7.40
C PRO A 115 23.93 -8.63 -7.17
N VAL A 116 23.43 -8.75 -5.94
CA VAL A 116 22.23 -9.54 -5.63
C VAL A 116 21.00 -8.83 -6.18
N ILE A 117 20.88 -7.52 -5.94
CA ILE A 117 19.77 -6.69 -6.44
C ILE A 117 19.80 -6.58 -7.96
N ALA A 118 20.97 -6.36 -8.55
CA ALA A 118 21.15 -6.29 -10.00
C ALA A 118 20.77 -7.58 -10.73
N ASN A 119 20.92 -8.74 -10.06
CA ASN A 119 20.53 -10.03 -10.62
C ASN A 119 19.04 -10.36 -10.39
N ILE A 120 18.39 -9.69 -9.42
CA ILE A 120 16.96 -9.86 -9.13
C ILE A 120 16.11 -8.94 -10.00
N PHE A 121 16.63 -7.77 -10.37
CA PHE A 121 15.84 -6.73 -10.98
C PHE A 121 16.42 -6.22 -12.29
N ASP A 122 15.55 -6.04 -13.27
CA ASP A 122 15.81 -5.09 -14.33
C ASP A 122 15.68 -3.67 -13.73
N ALA A 123 16.83 -3.00 -13.56
CA ALA A 123 16.89 -1.61 -13.07
C ALA A 123 16.00 -0.65 -13.88
N LYS A 124 15.69 -1.00 -15.14
CA LYS A 124 14.85 -0.21 -16.03
C LYS A 124 13.36 -0.56 -15.94
N ALA A 125 12.98 -1.64 -15.25
CA ALA A 125 11.60 -2.03 -15.08
C ALA A 125 10.80 -0.99 -14.29
N CYS A 126 9.53 -0.89 -14.67
CA CYS A 126 8.58 -0.05 -13.97
C CYS A 126 8.21 -0.65 -12.63
N SER A 127 8.23 0.17 -11.59
CA SER A 127 7.70 -0.23 -10.29
C SER A 127 6.17 -0.16 -10.30
N TRP A 128 5.55 -0.99 -9.48
CA TRP A 128 4.10 -1.02 -9.27
C TRP A 128 3.71 -0.18 -8.06
N ALA A 129 2.56 0.47 -8.15
CA ALA A 129 1.96 1.16 -7.03
C ALA A 129 1.45 0.16 -5.98
N PHE A 130 1.67 0.50 -4.72
CA PHE A 130 1.02 -0.14 -3.58
C PHE A 130 0.05 0.83 -2.90
N GLY A 131 -0.95 0.28 -2.24
CA GLY A 131 -1.95 1.02 -1.47
C GLY A 131 -3.30 1.14 -2.16
N MET A 132 -3.40 0.70 -3.41
CA MET A 132 -4.64 0.18 -3.97
C MET A 132 -4.29 -0.98 -4.90
N ASN A 133 -4.52 -2.18 -4.40
CA ASN A 133 -4.17 -3.41 -5.09
C ASN A 133 -5.35 -4.36 -5.03
N ILE A 134 -5.56 -5.12 -6.10
CA ILE A 134 -6.42 -6.30 -6.05
C ILE A 134 -5.56 -7.54 -6.14
N PHE A 135 -5.73 -8.46 -5.20
CA PHE A 135 -4.95 -9.68 -5.13
C PHE A 135 -5.82 -10.89 -5.39
N ASP A 136 -5.39 -11.74 -6.31
CA ASP A 136 -5.91 -13.10 -6.49
C ASP A 136 -5.24 -14.01 -5.47
N LEU A 137 -5.95 -14.29 -4.38
CA LEU A 137 -5.46 -15.11 -3.27
C LEU A 137 -5.41 -16.60 -3.61
N GLU A 138 -6.24 -17.05 -4.56
CA GLU A 138 -6.19 -18.44 -5.03
C GLU A 138 -4.90 -18.69 -5.81
N GLU A 139 -4.58 -17.81 -6.76
CA GLU A 139 -3.34 -17.88 -7.51
C GLU A 139 -2.11 -17.62 -6.62
N TRP A 140 -2.22 -16.73 -5.63
CA TRP A 140 -1.18 -16.51 -4.61
C TRP A 140 -0.83 -17.82 -3.90
N ARG A 141 -1.83 -18.55 -3.40
CA ARG A 141 -1.65 -19.84 -2.72
C ARG A 141 -1.06 -20.88 -3.66
N ARG A 142 -1.56 -20.97 -4.91
CA ARG A 142 -1.06 -21.92 -5.92
C ARG A 142 0.43 -21.73 -6.20
N ARG A 143 0.90 -20.48 -6.19
CA ARG A 143 2.31 -20.13 -6.42
C ARG A 143 3.16 -20.13 -5.14
N GLY A 144 2.55 -20.23 -3.96
CA GLY A 144 3.26 -20.24 -2.69
C GLY A 144 3.99 -18.93 -2.36
N LEU A 145 3.47 -17.78 -2.79
CA LEU A 145 4.19 -16.50 -2.71
C LEU A 145 4.50 -16.07 -1.26
N THR A 146 3.69 -16.44 -0.26
CA THR A 146 4.04 -16.15 1.14
C THR A 146 5.32 -16.88 1.57
N GLY A 147 5.55 -18.09 1.06
CA GLY A 147 6.81 -18.82 1.23
C GLY A 147 7.99 -18.08 0.57
N SER A 148 7.81 -17.60 -0.66
CA SER A 148 8.82 -16.77 -1.35
C SER A 148 9.12 -15.48 -0.58
N TYR A 149 8.11 -14.85 0.01
CA TYR A 149 8.29 -13.67 0.86
C TYR A 149 9.20 -13.97 2.06
N HIS A 150 9.02 -15.11 2.74
CA HIS A 150 9.90 -15.50 3.84
C HIS A 150 11.36 -15.67 3.39
N HIS A 151 11.59 -16.28 2.23
CA HIS A 151 12.92 -16.43 1.65
C HIS A 151 13.60 -15.06 1.41
N TRP A 152 12.89 -14.14 0.75
CA TRP A 152 13.39 -12.79 0.48
C TRP A 152 13.67 -12.01 1.76
N LYS A 153 12.80 -12.14 2.77
CA LYS A 153 12.98 -11.45 4.05
C LYS A 153 14.20 -11.97 4.83
N GLN A 154 14.46 -13.28 4.78
CA GLN A 154 15.66 -13.86 5.39
C GLN A 154 16.94 -13.34 4.72
N LEU A 155 16.95 -13.25 3.39
CA LEU A 155 18.08 -12.70 2.64
C LEU A 155 18.35 -11.23 3.00
N GLU A 156 17.32 -10.38 3.07
CA GLU A 156 17.43 -8.97 3.48
C GLU A 156 18.12 -8.84 4.85
N ASN A 157 17.68 -9.63 5.83
CA ASN A 157 18.23 -9.59 7.19
C ASN A 157 19.71 -10.04 7.25
N SER A 158 20.16 -10.90 6.33
CA SER A 158 21.51 -11.49 6.35
C SER A 158 22.60 -10.61 5.74
N LYS A 159 22.26 -9.65 4.86
CA LYS A 159 23.25 -8.88 4.08
C LYS A 159 23.28 -7.40 4.40
N GLN A 160 22.12 -6.74 4.45
CA GLN A 160 21.89 -5.38 4.94
C GLN A 160 20.42 -5.01 4.67
N PRO A 161 19.73 -4.29 5.57
CA PRO A 161 18.35 -3.87 5.33
C PRO A 161 18.22 -2.96 4.12
N TRP A 162 17.21 -3.20 3.30
CA TRP A 162 16.97 -2.37 2.13
C TRP A 162 16.35 -1.04 2.54
N LYS A 163 16.82 0.09 1.97
CA LYS A 163 16.33 1.44 2.31
C LYS A 163 14.82 1.64 2.10
N ALA A 164 14.22 0.87 1.19
CA ALA A 164 12.80 0.93 0.84
C ALA A 164 11.91 -0.08 1.59
N GLY A 165 12.49 -0.88 2.50
CA GLY A 165 11.78 -1.83 3.37
C GLY A 165 10.75 -2.71 2.64
N SER A 166 9.55 -2.82 3.22
CA SER A 166 8.46 -3.65 2.69
C SER A 166 8.03 -3.30 1.26
N SER A 167 8.20 -2.05 0.80
CA SER A 167 7.82 -1.68 -0.56
C SER A 167 8.69 -2.38 -1.60
N LEU A 168 9.98 -2.56 -1.32
CA LEU A 168 10.87 -3.28 -2.23
C LEU A 168 10.60 -4.78 -2.23
N LEU A 169 10.32 -5.36 -1.06
CA LEU A 169 9.87 -6.76 -0.97
C LEU A 169 8.62 -6.99 -1.82
N GLY A 170 7.69 -6.05 -1.84
CA GLY A 170 6.52 -6.10 -2.74
C GLY A 170 6.90 -6.09 -4.22
N GLN A 171 7.88 -5.26 -4.63
CA GLN A 171 8.35 -5.27 -6.02
C GLN A 171 9.00 -6.61 -6.38
N VAL A 172 9.86 -7.18 -5.52
CA VAL A 172 10.48 -8.50 -5.77
C VAL A 172 9.42 -9.58 -5.85
N LEU A 173 8.54 -9.62 -4.85
CA LEU A 173 7.62 -10.72 -4.65
C LEU A 173 6.63 -10.83 -5.80
N PHE A 174 6.18 -9.68 -6.29
CA PHE A 174 5.19 -9.62 -7.36
C PHE A 174 5.80 -9.31 -8.73
N ASP A 175 7.13 -9.43 -8.87
CA ASP A 175 7.80 -9.35 -10.16
C ASP A 175 7.35 -10.51 -11.06
N ASP A 176 6.99 -10.20 -12.31
CA ASP A 176 6.24 -11.08 -13.23
C ASP A 176 4.93 -11.71 -12.65
N HIS A 177 4.46 -11.25 -11.49
CA HIS A 177 3.18 -11.67 -10.89
C HIS A 177 2.18 -10.53 -10.80
N THR A 178 2.46 -9.42 -11.49
CA THR A 178 1.61 -8.24 -11.52
C THR A 178 0.96 -8.05 -12.89
N MET A 179 -0.34 -7.80 -12.89
CA MET A 179 -1.14 -7.33 -14.03
C MET A 179 -1.32 -5.82 -13.92
N THR A 180 -1.00 -5.10 -14.99
CA THR A 180 -1.10 -3.65 -15.04
C THR A 180 -2.56 -3.19 -15.17
N LEU A 181 -3.01 -2.41 -14.21
CA LEU A 181 -4.31 -1.75 -14.23
C LEU A 181 -4.23 -0.39 -14.95
N ASP A 182 -5.35 0.01 -15.55
CA ASP A 182 -5.52 1.37 -16.08
C ASP A 182 -5.23 2.40 -14.98
N ARG A 183 -4.41 3.41 -15.29
CA ARG A 183 -3.95 4.44 -14.34
C ARG A 183 -5.09 5.22 -13.69
N ARG A 184 -6.29 5.24 -14.28
CA ARG A 184 -7.47 5.85 -13.68
C ARG A 184 -7.95 5.10 -12.44
N TRP A 185 -7.55 3.85 -12.24
CA TRP A 185 -7.90 3.12 -11.02
C TRP A 185 -7.23 3.72 -9.79
N HIS A 186 -5.94 4.09 -9.89
CA HIS A 186 -5.15 4.57 -8.75
C HIS A 186 -4.23 5.71 -9.16
N VAL A 187 -4.48 6.91 -8.63
CA VAL A 187 -3.64 8.09 -8.87
C VAL A 187 -2.87 8.43 -7.61
N LEU A 188 -1.55 8.36 -7.71
CA LEU A 188 -0.59 8.65 -6.65
C LEU A 188 0.00 10.06 -6.79
N GLY A 189 0.80 10.44 -5.80
CA GLY A 189 1.58 11.66 -5.76
C GLY A 189 0.94 12.76 -4.92
N LEU A 190 -0.22 12.54 -4.32
CA LEU A 190 -0.80 13.54 -3.42
C LEU A 190 0.03 13.55 -2.12
N GLY A 191 0.21 14.73 -1.52
CA GLY A 191 1.11 14.90 -0.38
C GLY A 191 2.61 14.93 -0.70
N ARG A 192 2.97 14.99 -2.00
CA ARG A 192 4.32 15.32 -2.48
C ARG A 192 4.26 16.60 -3.34
N HIS A 193 5.39 17.27 -3.56
CA HIS A 193 5.51 18.35 -4.55
C HIS A 193 5.44 17.80 -5.98
N SER A 194 4.35 17.11 -6.31
CA SER A 194 4.07 16.47 -7.58
C SER A 194 3.25 17.38 -8.49
N SER A 195 3.35 17.15 -9.79
CA SER A 195 2.57 17.85 -10.83
C SER A 195 1.33 17.06 -11.27
N VAL A 196 0.65 16.37 -10.34
CA VAL A 196 -0.59 15.65 -10.66
C VAL A 196 -1.65 16.66 -11.11
N ARG A 197 -2.14 16.51 -12.34
CA ARG A 197 -3.11 17.46 -12.91
C ARG A 197 -4.47 17.25 -12.26
N ARG A 198 -5.20 18.34 -12.05
CA ARG A 198 -6.57 18.32 -11.52
C ARG A 198 -7.48 17.34 -12.27
N SER A 199 -7.39 17.32 -13.59
CA SER A 199 -8.22 16.45 -14.43
C SER A 199 -7.92 14.96 -14.25
N GLU A 200 -6.71 14.60 -13.83
CA GLU A 200 -6.36 13.22 -13.51
C GLU A 200 -6.94 12.82 -12.15
N ILE A 201 -6.88 13.71 -11.16
CA ILE A 201 -7.49 13.50 -9.83
C ILE A 201 -9.00 13.30 -9.97
N GLU A 202 -9.69 14.15 -10.74
CA GLU A 202 -11.15 14.08 -10.94
C GLU A 202 -11.59 12.83 -11.74
N ARG A 203 -10.73 12.28 -12.59
CA ARG A 203 -10.99 11.03 -13.33
C ARG A 203 -10.63 9.76 -12.57
N ALA A 204 -9.84 9.88 -11.50
CA ALA A 204 -9.37 8.73 -10.73
C ALA A 204 -10.51 8.05 -9.95
N ALA A 205 -10.45 6.73 -9.83
CA ALA A 205 -11.29 5.96 -8.93
C ALA A 205 -10.78 6.03 -7.50
N VAL A 206 -9.47 5.91 -7.30
CA VAL A 206 -8.80 6.08 -6.00
C VAL A 206 -7.67 7.09 -6.14
N ILE A 207 -7.61 8.06 -5.22
CA ILE A 207 -6.48 8.99 -5.09
C ILE A 207 -5.72 8.68 -3.81
N HIS A 208 -4.40 8.75 -3.86
CA HIS A 208 -3.53 8.29 -2.79
C HIS A 208 -2.61 9.43 -2.33
N TYR A 209 -2.69 9.78 -1.05
CA TYR A 209 -1.81 10.75 -0.39
C TYR A 209 -0.49 10.10 0.03
N ASP A 210 0.20 9.43 -0.89
CA ASP A 210 1.42 8.62 -0.66
C ASP A 210 2.67 9.43 -0.26
N GLY A 211 2.55 10.75 -0.06
CA GLY A 211 3.60 11.62 0.47
C GLY A 211 3.46 12.00 1.94
N ASN A 212 4.41 12.80 2.43
CA ASN A 212 4.48 13.21 3.83
C ASN A 212 3.55 14.38 4.16
N MET A 213 3.16 15.17 3.16
CA MET A 213 2.27 16.33 3.33
C MET A 213 0.81 15.88 3.33
N LYS A 214 0.44 15.10 4.36
CA LYS A 214 -0.89 14.53 4.53
C LYS A 214 -1.95 15.63 4.69
N PRO A 215 -3.19 15.43 4.19
CA PRO A 215 -4.21 16.47 4.15
C PRO A 215 -4.75 16.89 5.54
N TRP A 216 -4.50 16.06 6.56
CA TRP A 216 -4.82 16.33 7.97
C TRP A 216 -3.67 16.97 8.76
N LEU A 217 -2.57 17.35 8.12
CA LEU A 217 -1.45 18.04 8.74
C LEU A 217 -1.35 19.48 8.22
N ASP A 218 -0.76 20.38 8.99
CA ASP A 218 -0.57 21.78 8.58
C ASP A 218 0.34 21.95 7.37
N VAL A 219 1.25 21.00 7.17
CA VAL A 219 2.14 20.93 5.99
C VAL A 219 1.41 20.48 4.72
N ALA A 220 0.09 20.23 4.77
CA ALA A 220 -0.69 19.82 3.62
C ALA A 220 -0.60 20.81 2.45
N LEU A 221 -0.48 20.27 1.23
CA LEU A 221 -0.60 21.10 0.03
C LEU A 221 -2.07 21.52 -0.17
N ALA A 222 -2.34 22.82 -0.09
CA ALA A 222 -3.68 23.40 -0.22
C ALA A 222 -4.44 22.89 -1.45
N LYS A 223 -3.74 22.75 -2.60
CA LYS A 223 -4.32 22.24 -3.86
C LYS A 223 -4.90 20.82 -3.78
N TYR A 224 -4.44 20.00 -2.83
CA TYR A 224 -4.89 18.61 -2.65
C TYR A 224 -5.77 18.41 -1.42
N ARG A 225 -5.80 19.36 -0.48
CA ARG A 225 -6.51 19.23 0.80
C ARG A 225 -8.02 18.98 0.64
N LYS A 226 -8.65 19.73 -0.27
CA LYS A 226 -10.11 19.68 -0.51
C LYS A 226 -10.67 18.31 -0.90
N TYR A 227 -9.86 17.43 -1.50
CA TYR A 227 -10.35 16.11 -1.90
C TYR A 227 -10.52 15.14 -0.72
N TRP A 228 -9.89 15.44 0.42
CA TRP A 228 -10.04 14.71 1.67
C TRP A 228 -11.04 15.40 2.60
N THR A 229 -10.91 16.72 2.80
CA THR A 229 -11.72 17.45 3.79
C THR A 229 -13.22 17.42 3.51
N ARG A 230 -13.64 17.27 2.24
CA ARG A 230 -15.06 17.12 1.88
C ARG A 230 -15.76 15.89 2.49
N PHE A 231 -14.99 14.93 3.02
CA PHE A 231 -15.53 13.73 3.68
C PHE A 231 -15.54 13.84 5.20
N LEU A 232 -15.06 14.98 5.75
CA LEU A 232 -15.13 15.20 7.18
C LEU A 232 -16.55 15.55 7.60
N ASP A 233 -16.99 14.89 8.66
CA ASP A 233 -18.14 15.34 9.42
C ASP A 233 -17.70 16.46 10.36
N TYR A 234 -17.77 17.70 9.89
CA TYR A 234 -17.40 18.86 10.70
C TYR A 234 -18.26 19.02 11.95
N SER A 235 -19.43 18.38 12.06
CA SER A 235 -20.22 18.40 13.30
C SER A 235 -19.61 17.54 14.42
N ASN A 236 -18.59 16.72 14.11
CA ASN A 236 -17.95 15.84 15.07
C ASN A 236 -17.33 16.65 16.25
N PRO A 237 -17.69 16.34 17.51
CA PRO A 237 -17.19 17.08 18.67
C PRO A 237 -15.65 17.11 18.77
N TYR A 238 -14.97 16.06 18.32
CA TYR A 238 -13.49 16.03 18.33
C TYR A 238 -12.90 17.03 17.35
N PHE A 239 -13.51 17.23 16.17
CA PHE A 239 -13.03 18.23 15.21
C PHE A 239 -13.31 19.65 15.70
N GLN A 240 -14.47 19.88 16.30
CA GLN A 240 -14.82 21.17 16.90
C GLN A 240 -13.86 21.55 18.05
N GLN A 241 -13.51 20.59 18.91
CA GLN A 241 -12.51 20.80 19.98
C GLN A 241 -11.11 21.12 19.43
N CYS A 242 -10.79 20.65 18.23
CA CYS A 242 -9.54 20.95 17.55
C CYS A 242 -9.60 22.19 16.64
N ASN A 243 -10.68 22.99 16.71
CA ASN A 243 -10.93 24.16 15.84
C ASN A 243 -10.85 23.83 14.34
N ILE A 244 -11.28 22.62 13.95
CA ILE A 244 -11.37 22.19 12.55
C ILE A 244 -12.80 22.50 12.07
N HIS A 245 -12.91 23.51 11.21
CA HIS A 245 -14.16 23.99 10.63
C HIS A 245 -14.10 23.99 9.10
N GLU A 246 -15.25 24.16 8.45
CA GLU A 246 -15.37 24.23 6.99
C GLU A 246 -14.62 25.43 6.38
#